data_AF-A0A0D0ABA7-F1
#
_entry.id   AF-A0A0D0ABA7-F1
#
_cell.length_a   1.000
_cell.length_b   1.000
_cell.length_c   1.000
_cell.angle_alpha   90.00
_cell.angle_beta   90.00
_cell.angle_gamma   90.00
#
_symmetry.space_group_name_H-M   'P 1'
#
loop_
_entity.id
_entity.type
_entity.pdbx_description
1 polymer ?
#
loop_
_entity_poly.entity_id
_entity_poly.type
_entity_poly.pdbx_seq_one_letter_code
_entity_poly.pdbx_strand_id
1 'polypeptide(L)' 'DNGDFRPPWVYSASHILTYTLIPTAMVYCVFLADWGEREHVFSPVRRWTMRFKESFFSLSPDEASLIEE' A
#
# COMPACT_ATOMS: atom_id res chain seq x y z
N ASP A 1 -23.57 24.18 -24.47
CA ASP A 1 -23.46 22.81 -24.97
C ASP A 1 -21.99 22.56 -25.29
N ASN A 2 -21.29 21.77 -24.45
CA ASN A 2 -19.81 21.72 -24.42
C ASN A 2 -19.21 20.71 -25.42
N GLY A 3 -19.82 20.51 -26.60
CA GLY A 3 -19.19 19.90 -27.78
C GLY A 3 -18.53 18.52 -27.60
N ASP A 4 -18.87 17.76 -26.56
CA ASP A 4 -18.19 16.50 -26.24
C ASP A 4 -18.96 15.31 -26.82
N PHE A 5 -18.35 14.62 -27.79
CA PHE A 5 -18.95 13.52 -28.54
C PHE A 5 -18.81 12.15 -27.87
N ARG A 6 -18.17 12.08 -26.69
CA ARG A 6 -17.84 10.80 -26.06
C ARG A 6 -19.06 10.19 -25.38
N PRO A 7 -19.28 8.87 -25.54
CA PRO A 7 -20.34 8.17 -24.82
C PRO A 7 -20.18 8.33 -23.29
N PRO A 8 -21.29 8.47 -22.53
CA PRO A 8 -21.22 8.75 -21.09
C PRO A 8 -20.50 7.66 -20.27
N TRP A 9 -20.48 6.42 -20.76
CA TRP A 9 -19.76 5.32 -20.10
C TRP A 9 -18.24 5.52 -20.08
N VAL A 10 -17.67 6.31 -21.00
CA VAL A 10 -16.23 6.57 -21.08
C VAL A 10 -15.76 7.29 -19.81
N TYR A 11 -16.53 8.23 -19.28
CA TYR A 11 -16.18 8.94 -18.04
C TYR A 11 -16.28 8.02 -16.83
N SER A 12 -17.31 7.18 -16.75
CA SER A 12 -17.45 6.21 -15.65
C SER A 12 -16.31 5.18 -15.68
N ALA A 13 -15.99 4.65 -16.86
CA ALA A 13 -14.87 3.72 -17.03
C ALA A 13 -13.53 4.36 -16.68
N SER A 14 -13.31 5.62 -17.10
CA SER A 14 -12.08 6.36 -16.79
C SER A 14 -11.92 6.59 -15.29
N HIS A 15 -13.01 6.94 -14.59
CA HIS A 15 -12.98 7.07 -13.14
C HIS A 15 -12.68 5.74 -12.47
N ILE A 16 -13.39 4.66 -12.84
CA ILE A 16 -13.14 3.33 -12.26
C ILE A 16 -11.69 2.92 -12.48
N LEU A 17 -11.18 3.08 -13.69
CA LEU A 17 -9.80 2.73 -14.02
C LEU A 17 -8.81 3.54 -13.19
N THR A 18 -9.02 4.85 -13.04
CA THR A 18 -8.14 5.73 -12.28
C THR A 18 -8.15 5.37 -10.79
N TYR A 19 -9.34 5.21 -10.22
CA TYR A 19 -9.52 4.87 -8.81
C TYR A 19 -9.10 3.44 -8.46
N THR A 20 -8.87 2.58 -9.45
CA THR A 20 -8.38 1.21 -9.21
C THR A 20 -6.89 1.08 -9.52
N LEU A 21 -6.41 1.61 -10.65
CA LEU A 21 -5.01 1.50 -11.04
C LEU A 21 -4.07 2.21 -10.08
N ILE A 22 -4.41 3.45 -9.68
CA ILE A 22 -3.53 4.25 -8.80
C ILE A 22 -3.27 3.53 -7.48
N PRO A 23 -4.29 3.14 -6.68
CA PRO A 23 -4.04 2.46 -5.42
C PRO A 23 -3.39 1.08 -5.61
N THR A 24 -3.77 0.34 -6.66
CA THR A 24 -3.16 -0.97 -6.96
C THR A 24 -1.67 -0.84 -7.25
N ALA A 25 -1.28 0.16 -8.04
CA ALA A 25 0.12 0.46 -8.33
C ALA A 25 0.88 0.86 -7.05
N MET A 26 0.27 1.66 -6.17
CA MET A 26 0.89 2.01 -4.88
C MET A 26 1.15 0.78 -4.01
N VAL A 27 0.15 -0.11 -3.88
CA VAL A 27 0.29 -1.37 -3.12
C VAL A 27 1.39 -2.24 -3.73
N TYR A 28 1.42 -2.39 -5.05
CA TYR A 28 2.47 -3.13 -5.74
C TYR A 28 3.86 -2.54 -5.43
N CYS A 29 4.02 -1.22 -5.54
CA CYS A 29 5.28 -0.53 -5.27
C CYS A 29 5.77 -0.68 -3.83
N VAL A 30 4.86 -0.78 -2.85
CA VAL A 30 5.22 -0.93 -1.44
C VAL A 30 5.56 -2.39 -1.07
N PHE A 31 4.81 -3.36 -1.60
CA PHE A 31 4.85 -4.75 -1.11
C PHE A 31 5.51 -5.75 -2.05
N LEU A 32 5.42 -5.55 -3.36
CA LEU A 32 5.79 -6.57 -4.38
C LEU A 32 6.97 -6.12 -5.24
N ALA A 33 7.07 -4.83 -5.55
CA ALA A 33 8.14 -4.30 -6.37
C ALA A 33 9.49 -4.45 -5.66
N ASP A 34 10.46 -5.03 -6.37
CA ASP A 34 11.85 -5.09 -5.92
C ASP A 34 12.62 -3.88 -6.44
N TRP A 35 12.98 -2.98 -5.53
CA TRP A 35 13.73 -1.75 -5.83
C TRP A 35 15.25 -1.94 -5.68
N GLY A 36 15.70 -3.14 -5.30
CA GLY A 36 17.11 -3.45 -5.05
C GLY A 36 17.65 -2.84 -3.74
N GLU A 37 18.98 -2.76 -3.64
CA GLU A 37 19.74 -2.35 -2.44
C GLU A 37 19.68 -0.84 -2.13
N ARG A 38 19.08 -0.02 -3.00
CA ARG A 38 19.05 1.44 -2.81
C ARG A 38 17.81 1.87 -2.03
N GLU A 39 17.97 2.86 -1.16
CA GLU A 39 16.84 3.48 -0.45
C GLU A 39 15.87 4.09 -1.47
N HIS A 40 14.58 3.75 -1.35
CA HIS A 40 13.52 4.21 -2.23
C HIS A 40 12.46 4.95 -1.42
N VAL A 41 11.60 5.74 -2.08
CA VAL A 41 10.56 6.57 -1.43
C VAL A 41 9.61 5.72 -0.57
N PHE A 42 9.44 4.45 -0.91
CA PHE A 42 8.60 3.50 -0.17
C PHE A 42 9.34 2.73 0.94
N SER A 43 10.67 2.89 1.10
CA SER A 43 11.45 2.23 2.15
C SER A 43 10.90 2.48 3.57
N PRO A 44 10.49 3.71 3.95
CA PRO A 44 9.91 3.95 5.28
C PRO A 44 8.62 3.15 5.50
N VAL A 45 7.75 3.09 4.49
CA VAL A 45 6.49 2.34 4.55
C VAL A 45 6.79 0.85 4.66
N ARG A 46 7.74 0.33 3.87
CA ARG A 46 8.17 -1.07 3.92
C ARG A 46 8.69 -1.45 5.32
N ARG A 47 9.53 -0.63 5.93
CA ARG A 47 10.02 -0.82 7.31
C ARG A 47 8.87 -0.84 8.32
N TRP A 48 7.92 0.08 8.20
CA TRP A 48 6.73 0.10 9.04
C TRP A 48 5.91 -1.19 8.88
N THR A 49 5.68 -1.66 7.65
CA THR A 49 4.93 -2.90 7.41
C THR A 49 5.65 -4.14 7.93
N MET A 50 6.99 -4.18 7.86
CA MET A 50 7.78 -5.28 8.44
C MET A 50 7.63 -5.30 9.97
N ARG A 51 7.81 -4.16 10.65
CA ARG A 51 7.60 -4.05 12.10
C ARG A 51 6.17 -4.42 12.51
N PHE A 52 5.19 -3.99 11.71
CA PHE A 52 3.79 -4.32 11.94
C PHE A 52 3.54 -5.83 11.80
N LYS A 53 4.11 -6.47 10.78
CA LYS A 53 4.06 -7.94 10.63
C LYS A 53 4.75 -8.65 11.78
N GLU A 54 5.91 -8.17 12.22
CA GLU A 54 6.63 -8.74 13.37
C GLU A 54 5.80 -8.64 14.65
N SER A 55 5.08 -7.53 14.86
CA SER A 55 4.23 -7.35 16.04
C SER A 55 3.09 -8.36 16.17
N PHE A 56 2.63 -8.99 15.07
CA PHE A 56 1.64 -10.07 15.14
C PHE A 56 2.21 -11.40 15.62
N PHE A 57 3.52 -11.60 15.45
CA PHE A 57 4.20 -12.86 15.79
C PHE A 57 5.17 -12.71 16.96
N SER A 58 5.28 -11.51 17.54
CA SER A 58 6.00 -11.24 18.79
C SER A 58 5.02 -11.08 19.95
N LEU A 59 5.49 -11.36 21.16
CA LEU A 59 4.75 -11.05 22.38
C LEU A 59 4.46 -9.56 22.45
N SER A 60 3.28 -9.20 22.95
CA SER A 60 3.02 -7.82 23.34
C SER A 60 3.98 -7.43 24.49
N PRO A 61 4.29 -6.12 24.65
CA PRO A 61 5.17 -5.67 25.72
C PRO A 61 4.72 -6.15 27.11
N ASP A 62 3.41 -6.21 27.31
CA ASP A 62 2.80 -6.66 28.56
C ASP A 62 3.00 -8.18 28.75
N GLU A 63 2.82 -8.99 27.70
CA GLU A 63 3.07 -10.45 27.78
C GLU A 63 4.56 -10.79 27.94
N ALA A 64 5.46 -9.97 27.38
CA ALA A 64 6.90 -10.15 27.56
C ALA A 64 7.31 -9.94 29.03
N SER A 65 6.71 -8.97 29.72
CA SER A 65 7.00 -8.71 31.14
C SER A 65 6.60 -9.85 32.08
N LEU A 66 5.57 -10.64 31.72
CA LEU A 66 5.11 -11.78 32.50
C LEU A 66 6.03 -13.01 32.42
N ILE A 67 6.95 -13.04 31.45
CA ILE A 67 7.94 -14.12 31.28
C ILE A 67 9.26 -13.78 31.99
N GLU A 68 9.55 -12.50 32.20
CA GLU A 68 10.75 -12.02 32.91
C GLU A 68 10.61 -12.03 34.44
N GLU A 69 9.40 -12.27 34.97
CA GLU A 69 9.08 -12.45 36.41
C GLU A 69 9.15 -13.93 36.83
#